data_AF-A0AAW1K7H1-F1
#
_entry.id   AF-A0AAW1K7H1-F1
#
_cell.length_a   1.000
_cell.length_b   1.000
_cell.length_c   1.000
_cell.angle_alpha   90.00
_cell.angle_beta   90.00
_cell.angle_gamma   90.00
#
_symmetry.space_group_name_H-M   'P 1'
#
loop_
_entity.id
_entity.type
_entity.pdbx_description
1 polymer ?
#
loop_
_entity_poly.entity_id
_entity_poly.type
_entity_poly.pdbx_seq_one_letter_code
_entity_poly.pdbx_strand_id
1 'polypeptide(L)'
;FSDWILKVGDGVLGGPNDGEASIEIPDDILIKEATNSVAAIVENTYPLLLEHLWDEKYFQDRAILASTHEIVEMINDYILNSIPGEEKVYLSADSICKSDKVTMLDHSLY
;
A
#
# COMPACT_ATOMS: atom_id res chain seq x y z
N PHE A 1 -14.98 4.98 -10.42
CA PHE A 1 -13.72 4.24 -10.31
C PHE A 1 -13.64 3.04 -11.26
N SER A 2 -14.45 1.97 -11.08
CA SER A 2 -14.32 0.70 -11.85
C SER A 2 -14.38 0.86 -13.37
N ASP A 3 -15.30 1.66 -13.89
CA ASP A 3 -15.40 1.88 -15.34
C ASP A 3 -14.18 2.61 -15.93
N TRP A 4 -13.54 3.49 -15.14
CA TRP A 4 -12.35 4.20 -15.58
C TRP A 4 -11.15 3.27 -15.64
N ILE A 5 -10.91 2.48 -14.58
CA ILE A 5 -9.78 1.55 -14.57
C ILE A 5 -9.93 0.44 -15.63
N LEU A 6 -11.16 0.01 -15.93
CA LEU A 6 -11.44 -0.91 -17.05
C LEU A 6 -11.06 -0.29 -18.39
N LYS A 7 -11.46 0.96 -18.67
CA LYS A 7 -11.09 1.66 -19.90
C LYS A 7 -9.58 1.88 -20.04
N VAL A 8 -8.85 2.05 -18.93
CA VAL A 8 -7.38 2.06 -18.93
C VAL A 8 -6.85 0.68 -19.33
N GLY A 9 -7.33 -0.40 -18.70
CA GLY A 9 -6.90 -1.77 -19.01
C GLY A 9 -7.23 -2.23 -20.43
N ASP A 10 -8.35 -1.77 -20.99
CA ASP A 10 -8.78 -2.06 -22.36
C ASP A 10 -8.03 -1.23 -23.43
N GLY A 11 -7.14 -0.32 -23.02
CA GLY A 11 -6.43 0.59 -23.93
C GLY A 11 -7.35 1.59 -24.64
N VAL A 12 -8.54 1.84 -24.09
CA VAL A 12 -9.49 2.84 -24.60
C VAL A 12 -9.03 4.26 -24.25
N LEU A 13 -8.31 4.41 -23.13
CA LEU A 13 -7.68 5.65 -22.68
C LEU A 13 -6.17 5.60 -22.96
N GLY A 14 -5.54 6.75 -23.22
CA GLY A 14 -4.08 6.84 -23.34
C GLY A 14 -3.51 7.31 -24.67
N GLY A 15 -4.34 7.46 -25.72
CA GLY A 15 -3.87 7.81 -27.06
C GLY A 15 -3.43 6.59 -27.89
N PRO A 16 -2.66 6.77 -28.98
CA PRO A 16 -2.18 5.64 -29.78
C PRO A 16 -1.24 4.74 -28.96
N ASN A 17 -1.36 3.42 -29.16
CA ASN A 17 -0.57 2.42 -28.43
C ASN A 17 0.87 2.33 -28.98
N ASP A 18 1.63 3.40 -28.84
CA ASP A 18 3.01 3.55 -29.34
C ASP A 18 4.09 3.24 -28.28
N GLY A 19 3.67 2.71 -27.13
CA GLY A 19 4.53 2.33 -26.01
C GLY A 19 4.45 3.29 -24.82
N GLU A 20 3.81 4.45 -24.97
CA GLU A 20 3.55 5.40 -23.90
C GLU A 20 2.08 5.83 -23.93
N ALA A 21 1.46 5.96 -22.75
CA ALA A 21 0.06 6.35 -22.64
C ALA A 21 -0.08 7.43 -21.57
N SER A 22 -0.68 8.56 -21.93
CA SER A 22 -1.04 9.61 -20.99
C SER A 22 -2.51 9.48 -20.61
N ILE A 23 -2.79 9.21 -19.35
CA ILE A 23 -4.15 9.07 -18.81
C ILE A 23 -4.43 10.18 -17.82
N GLU A 24 -5.61 10.79 -17.93
CA GLU A 24 -6.09 11.75 -16.93
C GLU A 24 -6.79 10.99 -15.81
N ILE A 25 -6.38 11.28 -14.57
CA ILE A 25 -7.03 10.76 -13.37
C ILE A 25 -8.31 11.57 -13.13
N PRO A 26 -9.47 10.92 -12.98
CA PRO A 26 -10.72 11.60 -12.70
C PRO A 26 -10.66 12.42 -11.40
N ASP A 27 -11.18 13.63 -11.46
CA ASP A 27 -11.19 14.60 -10.36
C ASP A 27 -11.91 14.10 -9.10
N ASP A 28 -12.86 13.17 -9.25
CA ASP A 28 -13.64 12.57 -8.16
C ASP A 28 -12.86 11.56 -7.32
N ILE A 29 -11.77 11.00 -7.87
CA ILE A 29 -10.90 10.06 -7.16
C ILE A 29 -9.54 10.65 -6.80
N LEU A 30 -9.31 11.91 -7.18
CA LEU A 30 -8.08 12.63 -6.89
C LEU A 30 -8.18 13.35 -5.55
N ILE A 31 -7.21 13.09 -4.67
CA ILE A 31 -6.99 13.94 -3.50
C ILE A 31 -6.31 15.23 -3.98
N LYS A 32 -7.06 16.32 -4.03
CA LYS A 32 -6.58 17.62 -4.52
C LYS A 32 -5.64 18.27 -3.51
N GLU A 33 -4.72 19.08 -4.04
CA GLU A 33 -3.75 19.97 -3.34
C GLU A 33 -3.70 19.83 -1.81
N ALA A 34 -2.75 19.04 -1.34
CA ALA A 34 -2.48 18.87 0.07
C ALA A 34 -1.12 19.49 0.43
N THR A 35 -1.10 20.37 1.45
CA THR A 35 0.16 20.88 2.03
C THR A 35 1.01 19.74 2.58
N ASN A 36 0.37 18.68 3.08
CA ASN A 36 1.00 17.44 3.50
C ASN A 36 0.24 16.25 2.88
N SER A 37 0.83 15.65 1.84
CA SER A 37 0.23 14.54 1.10
C SER A 37 -0.02 13.31 1.96
N VAL A 38 0.86 13.00 2.91
CA VAL A 38 0.72 11.83 3.79
C VAL A 38 -0.50 12.00 4.69
N ALA A 39 -0.59 13.15 5.37
CA ALA A 39 -1.73 13.47 6.22
C ALA A 39 -3.05 13.44 5.44
N ALA A 40 -3.06 13.97 4.23
CA ALA A 40 -4.27 13.99 3.40
C ALA A 40 -4.70 12.59 2.94
N ILE A 41 -3.77 11.71 2.56
CA ILE A 41 -4.07 10.32 2.22
C ILE A 41 -4.66 9.58 3.43
N VAL A 42 -4.05 9.77 4.61
CA VAL A 42 -4.50 9.13 5.84
C VAL A 42 -5.87 9.63 6.27
N GLU A 43 -6.11 10.94 6.26
CA GLU A 43 -7.42 11.50 6.63
C GLU A 43 -8.52 11.13 5.62
N ASN A 44 -8.20 11.08 4.32
CA ASN A 44 -9.18 10.69 3.31
C ASN A 44 -9.56 9.20 3.41
N THR A 45 -8.60 8.34 3.73
CA THR A 45 -8.82 6.90 3.84
C THR A 45 -9.38 6.52 5.21
N TYR A 46 -8.85 7.10 6.27
CA TYR A 46 -9.18 6.83 7.67
C TYR A 46 -9.63 8.11 8.42
N PRO A 47 -10.79 8.68 8.07
CA PRO A 47 -11.31 9.87 8.74
C PRO A 47 -11.61 9.59 10.22
N LEU A 48 -11.20 10.49 11.11
CA LEU A 48 -11.38 10.31 12.56
C LEU A 48 -10.72 9.03 13.10
N LEU A 49 -9.55 8.66 12.57
CA LEU A 49 -8.80 7.45 12.91
C LEU A 49 -8.78 7.15 14.43
N LEU A 50 -8.49 8.17 15.26
CA LEU A 50 -8.37 8.01 16.71
C LEU A 50 -9.69 7.64 17.40
N GLU A 51 -10.82 8.10 16.87
CA GLU A 51 -12.15 7.79 17.43
C GLU A 51 -12.56 6.35 17.11
N HIS A 52 -12.04 5.78 16.02
CA HIS A 52 -12.39 4.45 15.52
C HIS A 52 -11.33 3.37 15.80
N LEU A 53 -10.27 3.66 16.56
CA LEU A 53 -9.16 2.71 16.81
C LEU A 53 -9.60 1.32 17.31
N TRP A 54 -10.71 1.26 18.03
CA TRP A 54 -11.23 0.02 18.64
C TRP A 54 -12.37 -0.61 17.84
N ASP A 55 -12.72 -0.06 16.68
CA ASP A 55 -13.73 -0.62 15.79
C ASP A 55 -13.07 -1.44 14.69
N GLU A 56 -13.10 -2.76 14.82
CA GLU A 56 -12.53 -3.67 13.81
C GLU A 56 -13.18 -3.50 12.43
N LYS A 57 -14.49 -3.20 12.37
CA LYS A 57 -15.20 -3.08 11.09
C LYS A 57 -14.77 -1.83 10.33
N TYR A 58 -14.39 -0.78 11.05
CA TYR A 58 -13.90 0.45 10.45
C TYR A 58 -12.69 0.21 9.53
N PHE A 59 -11.78 -0.71 9.90
CA PHE A 59 -10.57 -1.00 9.14
C PHE A 59 -10.77 -2.02 8.00
N GLN A 60 -11.85 -2.81 8.00
CA GLN A 60 -12.01 -3.94 7.07
C GLN A 60 -12.15 -3.52 5.60
N ASP A 61 -12.80 -2.39 5.33
CA ASP A 61 -13.09 -1.92 3.97
C ASP A 61 -12.14 -0.79 3.52
N ARG A 62 -10.95 -0.69 4.14
CA ARG A 62 -10.02 0.43 3.96
C ARG A 62 -8.60 -0.09 3.81
N ALA A 63 -7.91 0.44 2.80
CA ALA A 63 -6.51 0.13 2.57
C ALA A 63 -5.84 1.30 1.83
N ILE A 64 -4.58 1.54 2.15
CA ILE A 64 -3.70 2.42 1.38
C ILE A 64 -2.73 1.52 0.64
N LEU A 65 -2.75 1.60 -0.69
CA LEU A 65 -1.82 0.87 -1.55
C LEU A 65 -0.85 1.87 -2.16
N ALA A 66 0.44 1.56 -2.07
CA ALA A 66 1.51 2.35 -2.69
C ALA A 66 2.39 1.45 -3.55
N SER A 67 3.00 2.04 -4.58
CA SER A 67 3.83 1.33 -5.56
C SER A 67 5.18 0.89 -5.01
N THR A 68 5.72 1.59 -3.99
CA THR A 68 7.04 1.31 -3.40
C THR A 68 6.95 1.09 -1.91
N HIS A 69 7.89 0.29 -1.39
CA HIS A 69 8.01 0.04 0.04
C HIS A 69 8.31 1.31 0.84
N GLU A 70 9.15 2.20 0.32
CA GLU A 70 9.51 3.47 0.97
C GLU A 70 8.27 4.34 1.27
N ILE A 71 7.32 4.40 0.33
CA ILE A 71 6.07 5.14 0.53
C ILE A 71 5.18 4.43 1.56
N VAL A 72 5.14 3.09 1.54
CA VAL A 72 4.40 2.32 2.55
C VAL A 72 4.96 2.58 3.95
N GLU A 73 6.29 2.53 4.13
CA GLU A 73 6.95 2.82 5.41
C GLU A 73 6.63 4.24 5.89
N MET A 74 6.78 5.25 5.03
CA MET A 74 6.47 6.64 5.36
C MET A 74 5.03 6.83 5.88
N ILE A 75 4.05 6.17 5.25
CA ILE A 75 2.64 6.26 5.65
C ILE A 75 2.39 5.48 6.95
N ASN A 76 2.96 4.28 7.08
CA ASN A 76 2.84 3.47 8.29
C ASN A 76 3.42 4.19 9.50
N ASP A 77 4.61 4.78 9.38
CA ASP A 77 5.25 5.55 10.44
C ASP A 77 4.38 6.75 10.85
N TYR A 78 3.81 7.46 9.87
CA TYR A 78 2.91 8.58 10.17
C TYR A 78 1.68 8.13 10.97
N ILE A 79 1.04 7.02 10.57
CA ILE A 79 -0.12 6.47 11.28
C ILE A 79 0.28 6.00 12.68
N LEU A 80 1.34 5.21 12.81
CA LEU A 80 1.80 4.67 14.10
C LEU A 80 2.15 5.78 15.08
N ASN A 81 2.84 6.82 14.64
CA ASN A 81 3.17 7.99 15.45
C ASN A 81 1.94 8.81 15.88
N SER A 82 0.81 8.65 15.20
CA SER A 82 -0.45 9.32 15.56
C SER A 82 -1.24 8.56 16.62
N ILE A 83 -1.04 7.25 16.76
CA ILE A 83 -1.78 6.40 17.70
C ILE A 83 -1.25 6.62 19.13
N PRO A 84 -2.12 6.92 20.11
CA PRO A 84 -1.70 7.06 21.50
C PRO A 84 -1.31 5.71 22.09
N GLY A 85 -0.10 5.62 22.64
CA GLY A 85 0.38 4.41 23.30
C GLY A 85 1.90 4.36 23.33
N GLU A 86 2.43 3.31 23.96
CA GLU A 86 3.86 3.00 23.89
C GLU A 86 4.16 2.21 22.62
N GLU A 87 5.18 2.65 21.89
CA GLU A 87 5.71 1.89 20.76
C GLU A 87 6.21 0.52 21.22
N LYS A 88 5.90 -0.52 20.45
CA LYS A 88 6.34 -1.87 20.73
C LYS A 88 6.93 -2.51 19.49
N VAL A 89 8.20 -2.88 19.60
CA VAL A 89 8.92 -3.60 18.53
C VAL A 89 8.76 -5.09 18.74
N TYR A 90 8.29 -5.78 17.69
CA TYR A 90 8.20 -7.24 17.65
C TYR A 90 9.28 -7.76 16.70
N LEU A 91 10.18 -8.61 17.22
CA LEU A 91 11.23 -9.23 16.43
C LEU A 91 10.67 -10.43 15.66
N SER A 92 11.02 -10.57 14.37
CA SER A 92 10.68 -11.76 13.60
C SER A 92 11.34 -13.00 14.20
N ALA A 93 10.65 -14.13 14.13
CA ALA A 93 11.13 -15.42 14.61
C ALA A 93 11.49 -16.32 13.42
N ASP A 94 12.49 -15.92 12.64
CA ASP A 94 12.97 -16.70 11.49
C ASP A 94 13.94 -17.78 11.97
N SER A 95 13.42 -18.87 12.53
CA SER A 95 14.24 -20.04 12.86
C SER A 95 14.37 -20.94 11.64
N ILE A 96 15.58 -21.02 11.07
CA ILE A 96 15.91 -22.06 10.10
C ILE A 96 15.95 -23.39 10.87
N CYS A 97 15.02 -24.29 10.56
CA CYS A 97 15.05 -25.63 11.13
C CYS A 97 16.36 -26.31 10.71
N LYS A 98 17.07 -26.95 11.64
CA LYS A 98 18.30 -27.69 11.31
C LYS A 98 18.03 -28.87 10.36
N SER A 99 16.77 -29.26 10.16
CA SER A 99 16.35 -30.24 9.15
C SER A 99 16.42 -29.69 7.72
N ASP A 100 16.41 -28.36 7.53
CA ASP A 100 16.47 -27.71 6.21
C ASP A 100 17.92 -27.61 5.68
N LYS A 101 18.91 -28.03 6.48
CA LYS A 101 20.33 -28.07 6.08
C LYS A 101 20.76 -29.36 5.39
N VAL A 102 19.82 -30.21 4.96
CA VAL A 102 20.14 -31.47 4.25
C VAL A 102 19.31 -31.62 2.98
N THR A 103 19.71 -30.92 1.92
CA THR A 103 19.77 -31.39 0.51
C THR A 103 20.28 -30.26 -0.41
N MET A 104 21.42 -29.68 -0.06
CA MET A 104 22.23 -28.87 -1.00
C MET A 104 23.61 -29.52 -1.16
N LEU A 105 23.62 -30.81 -1.47
CA LEU A 105 24.76 -31.48 -2.08
C LEU A 105 24.21 -32.55 -3.03
N ASP A 106 24.34 -32.24 -4.33
CA ASP A 106 24.30 -33.12 -5.50
C ASP A 106 23.10 -32.98 -6.46
N HIS A 107 23.10 -31.89 -7.24
CA HIS A 107 23.20 -32.07 -8.69
C HIS A 107 23.76 -30.80 -9.33
N SER A 108 25.02 -30.88 -9.73
CA SER A 108 25.50 -30.09 -10.86
C SER A 108 24.82 -30.65 -12.10
N LEU A 109 24.12 -29.85 -12.91
CA LEU A 109 24.05 -30.00 -14.38
C LEU A 109 23.23 -28.84 -14.99
N TYR A 110 23.96 -28.06 -15.80
CA TYR A 110 23.55 -27.01 -16.75
C TYR A 110 22.88 -25.75 -16.21
#